data_AF-A0A1Y2HNU9-F1
#
_entry.id   AF-A0A1Y2HNU9-F1
#
_cell.length_a   1.000
_cell.length_b   1.000
_cell.length_c   1.000
_cell.angle_alpha   90.00
_cell.angle_beta   90.00
_cell.angle_gamma   90.00
#
_symmetry.space_group_name_H-M   'P 1'
#
loop_
_entity.id
_entity.type
_entity.pdbx_description
1 polymer ?
#
loop_
_entity_poly.entity_id
_entity_poly.type
_entity_poly.pdbx_seq_one_letter_code
_entity_poly.pdbx_strand_id
1 'polypeptide(L)'
;ALGTQENPPSWGLTRVGQRTRSLPGPYVFPDNRGSGVTVYVVDTGVLTTHSDFGGRATHGFTSNPTWPNTDDNGHGTHVAATVAGTLHGVAKNSQLSVSRSSLVAEFSSEGISFSCTIGINWVAEQARAAGRTVVANMSLGGGRNAALNAAVAAATGTGVVFAVAAGNESQDACNVSPASEPSAITVASSTNTDTLSWFSNYGRCVDIIAPGSDITSAWNNGDVRTISGMYTFARLSSMTSFVLAHLDML
;
A
#
# COMPACT_ATOMS: atom_id res chain seq x y z
N ALA A 1 0.11 -18.76 17.99
CA ALA A 1 0.27 -19.84 17.00
C ALA A 1 0.65 -19.20 15.66
N LEU A 2 0.96 -19.99 14.62
CA LEU A 2 1.16 -19.49 13.25
C LEU A 2 0.04 -20.04 12.36
N GLY A 3 -0.41 -19.24 11.41
CA GLY A 3 -1.26 -19.66 10.31
C GLY A 3 -0.43 -19.99 9.06
N THR A 4 -1.00 -20.82 8.18
CA THR A 4 -0.36 -21.21 6.91
C THR A 4 -1.37 -21.14 5.76
N GLN A 5 -0.92 -20.64 4.61
CA GLN A 5 -1.60 -20.75 3.32
C GLN A 5 -0.69 -21.53 2.36
N GLU A 6 -1.06 -22.77 2.03
CA GLU A 6 -0.18 -23.71 1.30
C GLU A 6 0.19 -23.25 -0.11
N ASN A 7 -0.77 -22.71 -0.84
CA ASN A 7 -0.59 -22.29 -2.24
C ASN A 7 -1.05 -20.84 -2.40
N PRO A 8 -0.27 -19.85 -1.92
CA PRO A 8 -0.66 -18.46 -2.06
C PRO A 8 -0.69 -18.07 -3.55
N PRO A 9 -1.69 -17.29 -4.00
CA PRO A 9 -1.87 -16.91 -5.41
C PRO A 9 -0.81 -15.92 -5.92
N SER A 10 0.06 -15.43 -5.04
CA SER A 10 1.11 -14.47 -5.33
C SER A 10 2.40 -14.88 -4.61
N TRP A 11 3.50 -14.93 -5.36
CA TRP A 11 4.82 -15.32 -4.84
C TRP A 11 5.29 -14.39 -3.71
N GLY A 12 4.83 -13.14 -3.72
CA GLY A 12 5.20 -12.14 -2.73
C GLY A 12 4.82 -12.56 -1.32
N LEU A 13 3.67 -13.23 -1.14
CA LEU A 13 3.22 -13.73 0.16
C LEU A 13 4.20 -14.76 0.73
N THR A 14 4.59 -15.76 -0.07
CA THR A 14 5.62 -16.71 0.33
C THR A 14 6.91 -16.01 0.69
N ARG A 15 7.35 -15.02 -0.12
CA ARG A 15 8.63 -14.36 0.07
C ARG A 15 8.73 -13.57 1.37
N VAL A 16 7.64 -12.90 1.79
CA VAL A 16 7.64 -12.11 3.04
C VAL A 16 7.53 -12.99 4.29
N GLY A 17 7.01 -14.21 4.15
CA GLY A 17 6.93 -15.20 5.24
C GLY A 17 8.23 -15.97 5.51
N GLN A 18 9.32 -15.70 4.79
CA GLN A 18 10.57 -16.46 4.89
C GLN A 18 11.83 -15.59 4.82
N ARG A 19 12.90 -16.03 5.49
CA ARG A 19 14.22 -15.37 5.46
C ARG A 19 15.05 -15.75 4.23
N THR A 20 15.03 -17.03 3.86
CA THR A 20 15.74 -17.54 2.68
C THR A 20 14.77 -17.72 1.54
N ARG A 21 15.19 -17.40 0.32
CA ARG A 21 14.37 -17.57 -0.88
C ARG A 21 14.11 -19.05 -1.16
N SER A 22 12.88 -19.50 -0.90
CA SER A 22 12.32 -20.78 -1.33
C SER A 22 10.98 -20.53 -2.01
N LEU A 23 10.96 -20.52 -3.34
CA LEU A 23 9.78 -20.19 -4.15
C LEU A 23 9.59 -21.24 -5.26
N PRO A 24 8.35 -21.72 -5.52
CA PRO A 24 7.13 -21.44 -4.75
C PRO A 24 7.14 -22.13 -3.37
N GLY A 25 6.21 -21.75 -2.48
CA GLY A 25 6.10 -22.31 -1.14
C GLY A 25 4.93 -21.71 -0.35
N PRO A 26 4.65 -22.21 0.87
CA PRO A 26 3.55 -21.71 1.68
C PRO A 26 3.81 -20.30 2.20
N TYR A 27 2.74 -19.53 2.42
CA TYR A 27 2.82 -18.31 3.21
C TYR A 27 2.51 -18.63 4.68
N VAL A 28 3.52 -18.53 5.53
CA VAL A 28 3.41 -18.69 6.99
C VAL A 28 3.34 -17.31 7.62
N PHE A 29 2.36 -17.09 8.51
CA PHE A 29 2.10 -15.78 9.10
C PHE A 29 1.66 -15.85 10.56
N PRO A 30 1.88 -14.77 11.34
CA PRO A 30 1.39 -14.66 12.70
C PRO A 30 -0.13 -14.86 12.79
N ASP A 31 -0.60 -15.61 13.80
CA ASP A 31 -2.03 -15.96 13.89
C ASP A 31 -2.94 -14.78 14.26
N ASN A 32 -2.39 -13.67 14.76
CA ASN A 32 -3.13 -12.42 14.95
C ASN A 32 -3.54 -11.76 13.61
N ARG A 33 -2.88 -12.09 12.49
CA ARG A 33 -3.29 -11.73 11.12
C ARG A 33 -3.54 -10.22 10.93
N GLY A 34 -2.83 -9.35 11.65
CA GLY A 34 -3.06 -7.90 11.65
C GLY A 34 -4.34 -7.43 12.38
N SER A 35 -4.90 -8.23 13.28
CA SER A 35 -6.04 -7.84 14.12
C SER A 35 -5.70 -6.62 14.98
N GLY A 36 -6.65 -5.72 15.15
CA GLY A 36 -6.45 -4.47 15.89
C GLY A 36 -5.79 -3.34 15.09
N VAL A 37 -5.40 -3.59 13.82
CA VAL A 37 -4.90 -2.55 12.93
C VAL A 37 -5.99 -2.09 11.95
N THR A 38 -6.10 -0.78 11.78
CA THR A 38 -6.85 -0.20 10.65
C THR A 38 -5.86 0.28 9.59
N VAL A 39 -6.06 -0.18 8.36
CA VAL A 39 -5.25 0.25 7.22
C VAL A 39 -6.05 1.20 6.35
N TYR A 40 -5.46 2.37 6.06
CA TYR A 40 -5.94 3.33 5.08
C TYR A 40 -5.17 3.22 3.77
N VAL A 41 -5.89 2.94 2.69
CA VAL A 41 -5.34 2.94 1.35
C VAL A 41 -5.67 4.26 0.69
N VAL A 42 -4.66 5.12 0.51
CA VAL A 42 -4.74 6.43 -0.13
C VAL A 42 -4.42 6.25 -1.61
N ASP A 43 -5.44 5.98 -2.41
CA ASP A 43 -5.28 5.55 -3.81
C ASP A 43 -6.52 5.91 -4.68
N THR A 44 -6.73 5.22 -5.80
CA THR A 44 -7.87 5.34 -6.73
C THR A 44 -9.20 4.85 -6.15
N GLY A 45 -9.27 4.54 -4.85
CA GLY A 45 -10.42 3.89 -4.23
C GLY A 45 -10.32 2.37 -4.25
N VAL A 46 -11.34 1.68 -3.74
CA VAL A 46 -11.37 0.23 -3.61
C VAL A 46 -12.76 -0.28 -3.94
N LEU A 47 -12.85 -1.39 -4.70
CA LEU A 47 -14.06 -2.19 -4.82
C LEU A 47 -14.28 -2.94 -3.50
N THR A 48 -14.91 -2.28 -2.53
CA THR A 48 -15.13 -2.81 -1.17
C THR A 48 -15.95 -4.10 -1.16
N THR A 49 -16.75 -4.34 -2.21
CA THR A 49 -17.58 -5.53 -2.40
C THR A 49 -16.81 -6.73 -2.98
N HIS A 50 -15.52 -6.60 -3.31
CA HIS A 50 -14.74 -7.72 -3.80
C HIS A 50 -14.71 -8.84 -2.74
N SER A 51 -14.96 -10.07 -3.19
CA SER A 51 -14.97 -11.27 -2.36
C SER A 51 -13.72 -11.45 -1.49
N ASP A 52 -12.57 -10.97 -1.95
CA ASP A 52 -11.30 -11.12 -1.25
C ASP A 52 -11.21 -10.26 0.03
N PHE A 53 -12.07 -9.26 0.19
CA PHE A 53 -12.13 -8.51 1.45
C PHE A 53 -13.02 -9.16 2.50
N GLY A 54 -13.93 -10.06 2.11
CA GLY A 54 -14.84 -10.74 3.04
C GLY A 54 -15.64 -9.77 3.93
N GLY A 55 -16.00 -8.59 3.42
CA GLY A 55 -16.72 -7.55 4.16
C GLY A 55 -15.87 -6.68 5.08
N ARG A 56 -14.54 -6.85 5.13
CA ARG A 56 -13.64 -6.05 5.98
C ARG A 56 -13.25 -4.69 5.38
N ALA A 57 -13.57 -4.46 4.11
CA ALA A 57 -13.30 -3.22 3.40
C ALA A 57 -14.51 -2.28 3.50
N THR A 58 -14.29 -1.06 3.97
CA THR A 58 -15.31 -0.01 4.04
C THR A 58 -14.87 1.26 3.33
N HIS A 59 -15.83 2.04 2.84
CA HIS A 59 -15.54 3.38 2.32
C HIS A 59 -15.28 4.35 3.48
N GLY A 60 -14.23 5.14 3.35
CA GLY A 60 -13.87 6.23 4.26
C GLY A 60 -14.12 7.58 3.59
N PHE A 61 -13.12 8.12 2.92
CA PHE A 61 -13.12 9.49 2.39
C PHE A 61 -12.96 9.52 0.87
N THR A 62 -13.48 10.57 0.23
CA THR A 62 -13.21 10.91 -1.17
C THR A 62 -12.88 12.41 -1.22
N SER A 63 -11.73 12.78 -1.80
CA SER A 63 -11.28 14.19 -1.87
C SER A 63 -12.20 15.10 -2.66
N ASN A 64 -13.08 14.53 -3.50
CA ASN A 64 -14.14 15.23 -4.19
C ASN A 64 -15.49 14.54 -3.93
N PRO A 65 -16.46 15.23 -3.30
CA PRO A 65 -17.75 14.65 -2.92
C PRO A 65 -18.65 14.28 -4.10
N THR A 66 -18.34 14.73 -5.31
CA THR A 66 -19.11 14.40 -6.52
C THR A 66 -18.70 13.08 -7.15
N TRP A 67 -17.58 12.49 -6.74
CA TRP A 67 -17.11 11.23 -7.31
C TRP A 67 -17.80 10.03 -6.66
N PRO A 68 -18.05 8.96 -7.43
CA PRO A 68 -18.56 7.73 -6.88
C PRO A 68 -17.57 7.15 -5.87
N ASN A 69 -18.09 6.57 -4.79
CA ASN A 69 -17.32 5.80 -3.84
C ASN A 69 -17.02 4.40 -4.42
N THR A 70 -16.22 4.35 -5.48
CA THR A 70 -15.77 3.10 -6.12
C THR A 70 -14.32 3.23 -6.59
N ASP A 71 -13.75 2.14 -7.08
CA ASP A 71 -12.47 2.13 -7.78
C ASP A 71 -12.71 2.15 -9.29
N ASP A 72 -12.35 3.25 -9.94
CA ASP A 72 -12.48 3.48 -11.39
C ASP A 72 -11.23 3.04 -12.17
N ASN A 73 -10.19 2.55 -11.50
CA ASN A 73 -8.94 2.13 -12.13
C ASN A 73 -8.61 0.65 -11.89
N GLY A 74 -8.68 0.20 -10.65
CA GLY A 74 -8.26 -1.12 -10.20
C GLY A 74 -7.00 -1.13 -9.35
N HIS A 75 -6.14 -0.11 -9.47
CA HIS A 75 -4.90 -0.04 -8.68
C HIS A 75 -5.16 -0.03 -7.18
N GLY A 76 -6.06 0.82 -6.69
CA GLY A 76 -6.36 0.90 -5.27
C GLY A 76 -6.98 -0.40 -4.73
N THR A 77 -7.84 -1.09 -5.50
CA THR A 77 -8.35 -2.42 -5.13
C THR A 77 -7.22 -3.45 -5.05
N HIS A 78 -6.27 -3.42 -5.99
CA HIS A 78 -5.12 -4.32 -6.04
C HIS A 78 -4.18 -4.12 -4.85
N VAL A 79 -3.85 -2.86 -4.55
CA VAL A 79 -3.11 -2.44 -3.36
C VAL A 79 -3.81 -2.94 -2.10
N ALA A 80 -5.09 -2.59 -1.93
CA ALA A 80 -5.87 -2.94 -0.75
C ALA A 80 -5.93 -4.45 -0.50
N ALA A 81 -6.09 -5.26 -1.55
CA ALA A 81 -6.12 -6.70 -1.42
C ALA A 81 -4.74 -7.30 -1.15
N THR A 82 -3.65 -6.69 -1.63
CA THR A 82 -2.29 -7.14 -1.27
C THR A 82 -1.99 -6.88 0.21
N VAL A 83 -2.58 -5.83 0.77
CA VAL A 83 -2.50 -5.52 2.21
C VAL A 83 -3.36 -6.49 3.01
N ALA A 84 -4.66 -6.48 2.73
CA ALA A 84 -5.68 -7.00 3.64
C ALA A 84 -6.63 -8.00 2.97
N GLY A 85 -6.37 -8.50 1.77
CA GLY A 85 -7.16 -9.56 1.15
C GLY A 85 -7.08 -10.89 1.92
N THR A 86 -8.12 -11.70 1.85
CA THR A 86 -8.15 -13.04 2.47
C THR A 86 -7.17 -13.99 1.79
N LEU A 87 -7.14 -13.97 0.46
CA LEU A 87 -6.30 -14.80 -0.41
C LEU A 87 -4.99 -14.09 -0.74
N HIS A 88 -5.04 -12.82 -1.14
CA HIS A 88 -3.89 -12.07 -1.64
C HIS A 88 -3.18 -11.21 -0.58
N GLY A 89 -3.79 -11.05 0.60
CA GLY A 89 -3.29 -10.15 1.63
C GLY A 89 -2.30 -10.80 2.59
N VAL A 90 -1.41 -9.96 3.12
CA VAL A 90 -0.50 -10.31 4.23
C VAL A 90 -1.24 -10.25 5.57
N ALA A 91 -1.99 -9.16 5.82
CA ALA A 91 -2.77 -8.94 7.03
C ALA A 91 -4.22 -9.43 6.85
N LYS A 92 -4.39 -10.76 6.89
CA LYS A 92 -5.65 -11.42 6.49
C LYS A 92 -6.86 -11.13 7.39
N ASN A 93 -6.66 -10.49 8.55
CA ASN A 93 -7.72 -10.15 9.52
C ASN A 93 -7.69 -8.68 9.95
N SER A 94 -6.93 -7.81 9.27
CA SER A 94 -6.98 -6.37 9.52
C SER A 94 -8.30 -5.79 9.02
N GLN A 95 -8.76 -4.72 9.67
CA GLN A 95 -9.87 -3.92 9.17
C GLN A 95 -9.32 -2.94 8.13
N LEU A 96 -9.98 -2.87 6.97
CA LEU A 96 -9.58 -1.97 5.90
C LEU A 96 -10.57 -0.82 5.84
N SER A 97 -10.10 0.40 6.08
CA SER A 97 -10.87 1.62 5.87
C SER A 97 -10.28 2.36 4.68
N VAL A 98 -11.08 2.66 3.67
CA VAL A 98 -10.53 3.14 2.39
C VAL A 98 -10.60 4.67 2.33
N SER A 99 -9.46 5.34 2.19
CA SER A 99 -9.43 6.79 1.92
C SER A 99 -9.14 7.02 0.44
N ARG A 100 -10.18 7.14 -0.40
CA ARG A 100 -9.99 7.57 -1.79
C ARG A 100 -9.48 9.02 -1.78
N SER A 101 -8.28 9.24 -2.31
CA SER A 101 -7.70 10.59 -2.35
C SER A 101 -7.02 10.90 -3.67
N SER A 102 -7.11 9.98 -4.64
CA SER A 102 -6.65 10.19 -6.01
C SER A 102 -7.79 9.98 -7.01
N LEU A 103 -7.86 10.86 -8.01
CA LEU A 103 -8.61 10.63 -9.23
C LEU A 103 -7.66 10.13 -10.32
N VAL A 104 -8.14 9.17 -11.11
CA VAL A 104 -7.61 8.90 -12.45
C VAL A 104 -8.31 9.84 -13.43
N ALA A 105 -7.92 11.11 -13.42
CA ALA A 105 -8.04 12.02 -14.56
C ALA A 105 -7.15 13.23 -14.29
N GLU A 106 -6.11 13.35 -15.10
CA GLU A 106 -5.15 14.47 -15.16
C GLU A 106 -4.21 14.60 -13.96
N PHE A 107 -3.14 13.79 -14.02
CA PHE A 107 -1.90 13.95 -13.27
C PHE A 107 -1.17 15.24 -13.70
N SER A 108 -1.68 16.42 -13.35
CA SER A 108 -0.77 17.54 -13.13
C SER A 108 -0.06 17.27 -11.79
N SER A 109 1.26 17.47 -11.75
CA SER A 109 2.07 17.30 -10.52
C SER A 109 1.50 18.10 -9.33
N GLU A 110 0.80 19.20 -9.61
CA GLU A 110 0.13 20.07 -8.65
C GLU A 110 -1.20 19.49 -8.12
N GLY A 111 -2.05 18.90 -8.98
CA GLY A 111 -3.38 18.40 -8.60
C GLY A 111 -3.37 17.14 -7.73
N ILE A 112 -2.39 16.25 -7.95
CA ILE A 112 -2.17 15.05 -7.13
C ILE A 112 -1.77 15.45 -5.71
N SER A 113 -0.84 16.40 -5.61
CA SER A 113 -0.28 16.83 -4.32
C SER A 113 -1.37 17.41 -3.41
N PHE A 114 -2.31 18.18 -3.96
CA PHE A 114 -3.42 18.74 -3.19
C PHE A 114 -4.40 17.67 -2.70
N SER A 115 -4.90 16.80 -3.59
CA SER A 115 -5.87 15.76 -3.22
C SER A 115 -5.28 14.74 -2.25
N CYS A 116 -4.01 14.36 -2.42
CA CYS A 116 -3.29 13.50 -1.50
C CYS A 116 -3.13 14.14 -0.12
N THR A 117 -2.84 15.43 -0.05
CA THR A 117 -2.72 16.16 1.22
C THR A 117 -4.03 16.17 2.00
N ILE A 118 -5.18 16.34 1.32
CA ILE A 118 -6.50 16.24 1.96
C ILE A 118 -6.72 14.83 2.52
N GLY A 119 -6.39 13.79 1.75
CA GLY A 119 -6.45 12.40 2.19
C GLY A 119 -5.61 12.12 3.42
N ILE A 120 -4.34 12.56 3.40
CA ILE A 120 -3.41 12.43 4.52
C ILE A 120 -3.98 13.07 5.78
N ASN A 121 -4.52 14.29 5.68
CA ASN A 121 -5.10 14.99 6.81
C ASN A 121 -6.32 14.24 7.38
N TRP A 122 -7.20 13.73 6.51
CA TRP A 122 -8.34 12.95 6.95
C TRP A 122 -7.91 11.68 7.68
N VAL A 123 -6.90 10.96 7.18
CA VAL A 123 -6.33 9.77 7.86
C VAL A 123 -5.73 10.14 9.21
N ALA A 124 -5.04 11.28 9.32
CA ALA A 124 -4.48 11.76 10.57
C ALA A 124 -5.58 12.06 11.62
N GLU A 125 -6.71 12.62 11.19
CA GLU A 125 -7.88 12.81 12.06
C GLU A 125 -8.48 11.48 12.51
N GLN A 126 -8.58 10.50 11.61
CA GLN A 126 -9.06 9.17 11.98
C GLN A 126 -8.13 8.52 13.01
N ALA A 127 -6.82 8.64 12.84
CA ALA A 127 -5.84 8.07 13.77
C ALA A 127 -5.93 8.66 15.18
N ARG A 128 -6.16 9.97 15.30
CA ARG A 128 -6.42 10.61 16.60
C ARG A 128 -7.66 10.04 17.29
N ALA A 129 -8.66 9.61 16.52
CA ALA A 129 -9.91 9.03 17.03
C ALA A 129 -9.86 7.51 17.20
N ALA A 130 -8.95 6.80 16.53
CA ALA A 130 -9.07 5.37 16.27
C ALA A 130 -8.88 4.47 17.50
N GLY A 131 -8.22 4.93 18.56
CA GLY A 131 -7.93 4.12 19.76
C GLY A 131 -7.17 2.82 19.46
N ARG A 132 -6.53 2.73 18.28
CA ARG A 132 -5.83 1.56 17.74
C ARG A 132 -4.75 2.00 16.75
N THR A 133 -3.87 1.07 16.38
CA THR A 133 -2.81 1.32 15.39
C THR A 133 -3.40 1.65 14.03
N VAL A 134 -2.94 2.76 13.44
CA VAL A 134 -3.34 3.20 12.11
C VAL A 134 -2.14 3.18 11.18
N VAL A 135 -2.31 2.50 10.04
CA VAL A 135 -1.31 2.43 8.97
C VAL A 135 -1.90 3.05 7.72
N ALA A 136 -1.15 3.90 7.05
CA ALA A 136 -1.53 4.50 5.77
C ALA A 136 -0.61 3.99 4.67
N ASN A 137 -1.20 3.48 3.59
CA ASN A 137 -0.50 3.17 2.37
C ASN A 137 -0.66 4.30 1.35
N MET A 138 0.47 4.76 0.80
CA MET A 138 0.49 5.68 -0.33
C MET A 138 1.29 5.07 -1.48
N SER A 139 0.59 4.33 -2.33
CA SER A 139 1.11 3.77 -3.58
C SER A 139 1.01 4.80 -4.70
N LEU A 140 1.63 5.95 -4.44
CA LEU A 140 1.66 7.09 -5.34
C LEU A 140 2.93 7.89 -5.09
N GLY A 141 3.29 8.68 -6.08
CA GLY A 141 4.41 9.59 -5.96
C GLY A 141 4.62 10.39 -7.23
N GLY A 142 5.36 11.48 -7.09
CA GLY A 142 5.77 12.34 -8.18
C GLY A 142 7.11 12.98 -7.87
N GLY A 143 7.49 13.98 -8.67
CA GLY A 143 8.67 14.79 -8.37
C GLY A 143 8.62 15.36 -6.96
N ARG A 144 9.80 15.62 -6.38
CA ARG A 144 9.95 16.11 -5.01
C ARG A 144 9.02 17.29 -4.72
N ASN A 145 8.23 17.16 -3.65
CA ASN A 145 7.26 18.15 -3.21
C ASN A 145 7.35 18.29 -1.68
N ALA A 146 7.81 19.47 -1.23
CA ALA A 146 8.00 19.75 0.19
C ALA A 146 6.67 19.77 0.98
N ALA A 147 5.57 20.20 0.36
CA ALA A 147 4.26 20.23 1.01
C ALA A 147 3.71 18.81 1.24
N LEU A 148 3.89 17.91 0.26
CA LEU A 148 3.48 16.52 0.40
C LEU A 148 4.31 15.79 1.49
N ASN A 149 5.62 16.01 1.52
CA ASN A 149 6.48 15.51 2.59
C ASN A 149 6.05 16.04 3.97
N ALA A 150 5.83 17.36 4.09
CA ALA A 150 5.39 17.96 5.34
C ALA A 150 4.02 17.44 5.81
N ALA A 151 3.09 17.17 4.89
CA ALA A 151 1.80 16.57 5.23
C ALA A 151 1.97 15.16 5.81
N VAL A 152 2.82 14.32 5.19
CA VAL A 152 3.15 12.99 5.70
C VAL A 152 3.83 13.10 7.07
N ALA A 153 4.83 13.96 7.22
CA ALA A 153 5.51 14.20 8.50
C ALA A 153 4.54 14.59 9.62
N ALA A 154 3.65 15.54 9.35
CA ALA A 154 2.65 16.00 10.30
C ALA A 154 1.67 14.89 10.71
N ALA A 155 1.20 14.10 9.75
CA ALA A 155 0.30 12.97 10.01
C ALA A 155 1.01 11.82 10.73
N THR A 156 2.30 11.59 10.47
CA THR A 156 3.10 10.62 11.22
C THR A 156 3.17 11.01 12.70
N GLY A 157 3.29 12.31 12.99
CA GLY A 157 3.25 12.88 14.34
C GLY A 157 1.94 12.66 15.10
N THR A 158 0.86 12.18 14.45
CA THR A 158 -0.40 11.82 15.11
C THR A 158 -0.51 10.32 15.40
N GLY A 159 0.55 9.55 15.17
CA GLY A 159 0.58 8.10 15.38
C GLY A 159 0.23 7.26 14.14
N VAL A 160 0.12 7.87 12.96
CA VAL A 160 -0.05 7.12 11.70
C VAL A 160 1.30 6.58 11.24
N VAL A 161 1.38 5.30 10.93
CA VAL A 161 2.54 4.74 10.22
C VAL A 161 2.30 4.85 8.72
N PHE A 162 3.12 5.64 8.02
CA PHE A 162 3.04 5.75 6.56
C PHE A 162 3.99 4.77 5.89
N ALA A 163 3.45 3.92 5.01
CA ALA A 163 4.23 3.17 4.04
C ALA A 163 4.07 3.83 2.67
N VAL A 164 5.18 4.21 2.05
CA VAL A 164 5.19 4.98 0.81
C VAL A 164 6.03 4.30 -0.26
N ALA A 165 5.58 4.46 -1.50
CA ALA A 165 6.26 4.00 -2.71
C ALA A 165 7.60 4.72 -2.93
N ALA A 166 8.71 4.00 -3.13
CA ALA A 166 9.99 4.59 -3.56
C ALA A 166 9.90 5.26 -4.95
N GLY A 167 8.99 4.81 -5.80
CA GLY A 167 8.83 5.26 -7.20
C GLY A 167 9.45 4.29 -8.22
N ASN A 168 9.22 4.56 -9.51
CA ASN A 168 9.37 3.58 -10.60
C ASN A 168 10.14 4.12 -11.81
N GLU A 169 11.10 5.01 -11.58
CA GLU A 169 11.87 5.70 -12.62
C GLU A 169 13.35 5.30 -12.64
N SER A 170 13.72 4.25 -11.90
CA SER A 170 15.12 3.81 -11.77
C SER A 170 16.07 4.94 -11.34
N GLN A 171 15.63 5.79 -10.40
CA GLN A 171 16.36 6.95 -9.91
C GLN A 171 16.50 6.95 -8.37
N ASP A 172 17.21 7.95 -7.83
CA ASP A 172 17.29 8.16 -6.38
C ASP A 172 15.92 8.58 -5.80
N ALA A 173 15.40 7.79 -4.86
CA ALA A 173 14.12 8.01 -4.17
C ALA A 173 14.08 9.34 -3.41
N CYS A 174 15.24 9.91 -3.05
CA CYS A 174 15.32 11.23 -2.43
C CYS A 174 14.86 12.38 -3.34
N ASN A 175 14.70 12.14 -4.65
CA ASN A 175 14.19 13.10 -5.63
C ASN A 175 12.67 13.03 -5.86
N VAL A 176 11.97 12.14 -5.14
CA VAL A 176 10.52 11.96 -5.28
C VAL A 176 9.82 12.14 -3.94
N SER A 177 8.52 12.43 -4.00
CA SER A 177 7.67 12.58 -2.82
C SER A 177 6.42 11.71 -2.94
N PRO A 178 5.95 11.10 -1.84
CA PRO A 178 6.43 11.27 -0.45
C PRO A 178 7.67 10.43 -0.07
N ALA A 179 8.27 9.67 -1.00
CA ALA A 179 9.40 8.77 -0.69
C ALA A 179 10.67 9.42 -0.12
N SER A 180 10.81 10.75 -0.21
CA SER A 180 11.92 11.49 0.40
C SER A 180 11.64 11.97 1.82
N GLU A 181 10.45 11.70 2.38
CA GLU A 181 10.09 12.07 3.75
C GLU A 181 10.66 11.07 4.78
N PRO A 182 11.60 11.48 5.65
CA PRO A 182 12.28 10.54 6.56
C PRO A 182 11.40 9.87 7.62
N SER A 183 10.23 10.43 7.95
CA SER A 183 9.31 9.80 8.91
C SER A 183 8.45 8.69 8.31
N ALA A 184 8.40 8.59 6.97
CA ALA A 184 7.70 7.53 6.28
C ALA A 184 8.60 6.31 6.09
N ILE A 185 7.99 5.13 5.98
CA ILE A 185 8.69 3.91 5.57
C ILE A 185 8.63 3.84 4.05
N THR A 186 9.74 4.14 3.40
CA THR A 186 9.88 4.11 1.95
C THR A 186 10.29 2.73 1.48
N VAL A 187 9.48 2.17 0.59
CA VAL A 187 9.62 0.78 0.15
C VAL A 187 10.05 0.73 -1.31
N ALA A 188 11.11 -0.02 -1.61
CA ALA A 188 11.58 -0.33 -2.95
C ALA A 188 11.14 -1.74 -3.41
N SER A 189 11.12 -1.97 -4.72
CA SER A 189 10.51 -3.15 -5.33
C SER A 189 11.54 -4.23 -5.67
N SER A 190 11.25 -5.48 -5.35
CA SER A 190 12.03 -6.65 -5.78
C SER A 190 11.26 -7.59 -6.71
N THR A 191 12.02 -8.40 -7.42
CA THR A 191 11.54 -9.55 -8.19
C THR A 191 11.52 -10.82 -7.35
N ASN A 192 10.95 -11.89 -7.92
CA ASN A 192 10.95 -13.23 -7.35
C ASN A 192 12.34 -13.91 -7.36
N THR A 193 13.39 -13.23 -7.82
CA THR A 193 14.79 -13.69 -7.81
C THR A 193 15.64 -12.93 -6.78
N ASP A 194 15.02 -12.20 -5.86
CA ASP A 194 15.70 -11.36 -4.85
C ASP A 194 16.60 -10.27 -5.46
N THR A 195 16.32 -9.86 -6.69
CA THR A 195 16.94 -8.69 -7.33
C THR A 195 16.01 -7.50 -7.25
N LEU A 196 16.57 -6.30 -7.23
CA LEU A 196 15.76 -5.08 -7.37
C LEU A 196 15.00 -5.13 -8.70
N SER A 197 13.72 -4.79 -8.68
CA SER A 197 12.93 -4.62 -9.91
C SER A 197 13.59 -3.53 -10.75
N TRP A 198 13.71 -3.75 -12.06
CA TRP A 198 14.49 -2.86 -12.93
C TRP A 198 13.99 -1.40 -12.94
N PHE A 199 12.70 -1.19 -12.66
CA PHE A 199 12.06 0.13 -12.56
C PHE A 199 12.21 0.77 -11.18
N SER A 200 12.56 0.03 -10.12
CA SER A 200 12.51 0.55 -8.76
C SER A 200 13.47 1.72 -8.58
N ASN A 201 12.98 2.77 -7.93
CA ASN A 201 13.87 3.76 -7.34
C ASN A 201 14.69 3.13 -6.20
N TYR A 202 15.80 3.76 -5.88
CA TYR A 202 16.83 3.28 -4.95
C TYR A 202 17.44 4.44 -4.16
N GLY A 203 18.45 4.15 -3.33
CA GLY A 203 19.21 5.19 -2.64
C GLY A 203 18.88 5.30 -1.15
N ARG A 204 19.46 6.30 -0.50
CA ARG A 204 19.46 6.41 0.98
C ARG A 204 18.08 6.71 1.60
N CYS A 205 17.11 7.14 0.80
CA CYS A 205 15.75 7.39 1.27
C CYS A 205 14.88 6.13 1.24
N VAL A 206 15.40 4.99 0.77
CA VAL A 206 14.72 3.69 0.84
C VAL A 206 15.04 3.01 2.18
N ASP A 207 14.01 2.61 2.92
CA ASP A 207 14.15 1.93 4.20
C ASP A 207 14.13 0.40 4.04
N ILE A 208 13.25 -0.10 3.16
CA ILE A 208 13.03 -1.54 2.99
C ILE A 208 12.78 -1.91 1.52
N ILE A 209 12.94 -3.19 1.20
CA ILE A 209 12.62 -3.76 -0.11
C ILE A 209 11.53 -4.81 0.07
N ALA A 210 10.51 -4.80 -0.78
CA ALA A 210 9.41 -5.76 -0.77
C ALA A 210 9.12 -6.31 -2.19
N PRO A 211 8.49 -7.50 -2.31
CA PRO A 211 8.02 -8.04 -3.58
C PRO A 211 7.17 -7.03 -4.34
N GLY A 212 7.51 -6.68 -5.59
CA GLY A 212 6.76 -5.68 -6.36
C GLY A 212 6.77 -5.84 -7.88
N SER A 213 7.43 -6.88 -8.38
CA SER A 213 7.24 -7.37 -9.75
C SER A 213 6.29 -8.58 -9.75
N ASP A 214 5.38 -8.60 -10.71
CA ASP A 214 4.45 -9.69 -11.01
C ASP A 214 3.65 -10.14 -9.78
N ILE A 215 2.99 -9.17 -9.15
CA ILE A 215 2.16 -9.38 -7.96
C ILE A 215 0.71 -9.57 -8.39
N THR A 216 0.16 -10.73 -8.06
CA THR A 216 -1.26 -11.06 -8.27
C THR A 216 -2.10 -10.57 -7.09
N SER A 217 -3.17 -9.85 -7.37
CA SER A 217 -4.13 -9.37 -6.36
C SER A 217 -5.51 -9.09 -6.98
N ALA A 218 -6.48 -8.71 -6.16
CA ALA A 218 -7.83 -8.31 -6.56
C ALA A 218 -7.84 -7.14 -7.55
N TRP A 219 -8.93 -6.99 -8.32
CA TRP A 219 -9.11 -5.90 -9.28
C TRP A 219 -10.53 -5.31 -9.21
N ASN A 220 -10.73 -4.09 -9.74
CA ASN A 220 -11.99 -3.35 -9.56
C ASN A 220 -13.21 -3.89 -10.33
N ASN A 221 -13.06 -4.94 -11.12
CA ASN A 221 -14.15 -5.63 -11.81
C ASN A 221 -14.55 -6.95 -11.11
N GLY A 222 -13.97 -7.25 -9.95
CA GLY A 222 -14.20 -8.49 -9.19
C GLY A 222 -13.29 -9.66 -9.57
N ASP A 223 -12.43 -9.49 -10.58
CA ASP A 223 -11.41 -10.46 -10.98
C ASP A 223 -10.10 -10.25 -10.21
N VAL A 224 -9.09 -11.05 -10.57
CA VAL A 224 -7.70 -10.88 -10.13
C VAL A 224 -6.82 -10.42 -11.28
N ARG A 225 -5.77 -9.65 -10.99
CA ARG A 225 -4.80 -9.18 -11.97
C ARG A 225 -3.38 -9.29 -11.44
N THR A 226 -2.47 -9.70 -12.31
CA THR A 226 -1.02 -9.66 -12.03
C THR A 226 -0.44 -8.38 -12.60
N ILE A 227 0.15 -7.55 -11.74
CA ILE A 227 0.80 -6.31 -12.14
C ILE A 227 2.18 -6.14 -11.50
N SER A 228 3.04 -5.39 -12.18
CA SER A 228 4.33 -4.92 -11.70
C SER A 228 4.25 -3.41 -11.44
N GLY A 229 5.10 -2.85 -10.58
CA GLY A 229 5.13 -1.40 -10.29
C GLY A 229 5.32 -0.46 -11.50
N MET A 230 5.52 -0.96 -12.72
CA MET A 230 5.65 -0.16 -13.94
C MET A 230 4.33 0.42 -14.48
N TYR A 231 3.15 -0.10 -14.13
CA TYR A 231 1.94 0.38 -14.83
C TYR A 231 1.80 1.90 -14.68
N THR A 232 1.73 2.59 -15.82
CA THR A 232 1.81 4.05 -16.01
C THR A 232 0.77 4.85 -15.21
N PHE A 233 -0.14 4.16 -14.51
CA PHE A 233 -1.24 4.70 -13.72
C PHE A 233 -1.33 4.10 -12.30
N ALA A 234 -0.39 3.24 -11.92
CA ALA A 234 -0.44 2.35 -10.75
C ALA A 234 0.96 2.27 -10.11
N ARG A 235 1.27 3.19 -9.18
CA ARG A 235 2.59 3.29 -8.57
C ARG A 235 2.67 2.42 -7.31
N LEU A 236 3.02 1.15 -7.50
CA LEU A 236 3.44 0.15 -6.48
C LEU A 236 2.32 -0.50 -5.66
N SER A 237 1.85 -1.66 -6.13
CA SER A 237 0.72 -2.41 -5.59
C SER A 237 0.96 -3.25 -4.32
N SER A 238 2.17 -3.30 -3.76
CA SER A 238 2.54 -4.44 -2.91
C SER A 238 3.22 -4.15 -1.57
N MET A 239 3.29 -2.88 -1.16
CA MET A 239 4.34 -2.44 -0.24
C MET A 239 3.93 -2.26 1.22
N THR A 240 2.68 -1.89 1.52
CA THR A 240 2.20 -1.75 2.94
C THR A 240 2.21 -3.07 3.68
N SER A 241 2.04 -4.16 2.94
CA SER A 241 1.85 -5.49 3.49
C SER A 241 3.05 -5.92 4.33
N PHE A 242 4.27 -5.53 3.94
CA PHE A 242 5.49 -5.83 4.71
C PHE A 242 5.57 -5.07 6.04
N VAL A 243 5.08 -3.81 6.07
CA VAL A 243 5.02 -2.99 7.28
C VAL A 243 4.06 -3.61 8.30
N LEU A 244 2.90 -4.11 7.84
CA LEU A 244 1.95 -4.78 8.73
C LEU A 244 2.46 -6.11 9.28
N ALA A 245 3.18 -6.91 8.48
CA ALA A 245 3.80 -8.15 8.97
C ALA A 245 4.82 -7.93 10.10
N HIS A 246 5.42 -6.73 10.20
CA HIS A 246 6.43 -6.41 11.21
C HIS A 246 5.89 -5.55 12.36
N LEU A 247 4.77 -4.83 12.19
CA LEU A 247 4.09 -4.15 13.29
C LEU A 247 3.48 -5.12 14.32
N ASP A 248 3.25 -6.38 13.93
CA ASP A 248 2.81 -7.47 14.82
C ASP A 248 3.95 -8.06 15.69
N MET A 249 5.19 -7.55 15.57
CA MET A 249 6.33 -7.92 16.44
C MET A 249 6.67 -6.87 17.51
N LEU A 250 5.86 -5.81 17.64
CA LEU A 250 5.93 -4.83 18.74
C LEU A 250 4.81 -5.10 19.76
#